data_AF-A0A968AR74-F1
#
_entry.id   AF-A0A968AR74-F1
#
_cell.length_a   1.000
_cell.length_b   1.000
_cell.length_c   1.000
_cell.angle_alpha   90.00
_cell.angle_beta   90.00
_cell.angle_gamma   90.00
#
_symmetry.space_group_name_H-M   'P 1'
#
loop_
_entity.id
_entity.type
_entity.pdbx_description
1 polymer ?
#
loop_
_entity_poly.entity_id
_entity_poly.type
_entity_poly.pdbx_seq_one_letter_code
_entity_poly.pdbx_strand_id
1 'polypeptide(L)' 'MSCEDHSGRIWFTYYGSYGLTCYDGKKFKTYTTAEGLVNDAVYGIGVDQQNNIWIGTARG' A
#
# COMPACT_ATOMS: atom_id res chain seq x y z
N MET A 1 -9.03 -1.82 2.37
CA MET A 1 -8.96 -2.29 0.95
C MET A 1 -7.68 -3.10 0.76
N SER A 2 -7.63 -3.97 -0.24
CA SER A 2 -6.44 -4.78 -0.54
C SER A 2 -6.26 -5.01 -2.04
N CYS A 3 -5.02 -5.27 -2.45
CA CYS A 3 -4.60 -5.58 -3.81
C CYS A 3 -3.44 -6.59 -3.76
N GLU A 4 -3.38 -7.51 -4.70
CA GLU A 4 -2.26 -8.44 -4.85
C GLU A 4 -1.45 -8.02 -6.08
N ASP A 5 -0.12 -8.01 -5.95
CA ASP A 5 0.76 -7.70 -7.06
C ASP A 5 1.17 -8.96 -7.85
N HIS A 6 1.84 -8.78 -9.00
CA HIS A 6 2.21 -9.90 -9.86
C HIS A 6 3.29 -10.82 -9.25
N SER A 7 3.89 -10.42 -8.11
CA SER A 7 4.84 -11.22 -7.34
C SER A 7 4.18 -11.99 -6.20
N GLY A 8 2.85 -11.91 -6.06
CA GLY A 8 2.10 -12.57 -4.98
C GLY A 8 2.20 -11.84 -3.63
N ARG A 9 2.67 -10.58 -3.60
CA ARG A 9 2.65 -9.78 -2.38
C ARG A 9 1.28 -9.16 -2.19
N ILE A 10 0.79 -9.18 -0.96
CA ILE A 10 -0.51 -8.63 -0.60
C ILE A 10 -0.31 -7.24 -0.01
N TRP A 11 -0.91 -6.26 -0.66
CA TRP A 11 -0.93 -4.87 -0.26
C TRP A 11 -2.30 -4.55 0.34
N PHE A 12 -2.34 -3.99 1.54
CA PHE A 12 -3.60 -3.64 2.18
C PHE A 12 -3.45 -2.45 3.11
N THR A 13 -4.57 -1.78 3.35
CA THR A 13 -4.68 -0.68 4.31
C THR A 13 -5.91 -0.88 5.18
N TYR A 14 -5.86 -0.27 6.36
CA TYR A 14 -6.94 -0.24 7.33
C TYR A 14 -7.66 1.11 7.26
N TYR A 15 -8.93 1.15 7.64
CA TYR A 15 -9.70 2.40 7.64
C TYR A 15 -9.04 3.44 8.57
N GLY A 16 -8.79 4.64 8.05
CA GLY A 16 -8.13 5.74 8.78
C GLY A 16 -6.69 5.99 8.31
N SER A 17 -5.86 6.50 9.23
CA SER A 17 -4.49 6.95 8.93
C SER A 17 -3.44 5.96 9.42
N TYR A 18 -3.46 4.74 8.87
CA TYR A 18 -2.56 3.64 9.27
C TYR A 18 -1.53 3.27 8.19
N GLY A 19 -1.49 4.02 7.09
CA GLY A 19 -0.56 3.81 5.99
C GLY A 19 -0.91 2.60 5.12
N LEU A 20 0.10 2.09 4.42
CA LEU A 20 0.01 0.94 3.52
C LEU A 20 0.85 -0.22 4.08
N THR A 21 0.24 -1.39 4.27
CA THR A 21 0.95 -2.59 4.69
C THR A 21 1.14 -3.56 3.52
N CYS A 22 2.36 -4.07 3.37
CA CYS A 22 2.72 -5.14 2.45
C CYS A 22 3.01 -6.42 3.22
N TYR A 23 2.44 -7.53 2.78
CA TYR A 23 2.82 -8.87 3.19
C TYR A 23 3.50 -9.59 2.03
N ASP A 24 4.75 -10.02 2.24
CA ASP A 24 5.56 -10.67 1.19
C ASP A 24 5.48 -12.20 1.19
N GLY A 25 4.55 -12.78 1.97
CA GLY A 25 4.45 -14.22 2.21
C GLY A 25 5.24 -14.70 3.44
N LYS A 26 6.04 -13.83 4.08
CA LYS A 26 6.83 -14.15 5.28
C LYS A 26 6.74 -13.08 6.36
N LYS A 27 6.70 -11.81 5.98
CA LYS A 27 6.78 -10.65 6.87
C LYS A 27 5.78 -9.58 6.45
N PHE A 28 5.30 -8.85 7.45
CA PHE A 28 4.55 -7.62 7.25
C PHE A 28 5.49 -6.43 7.34
N LYS A 29 5.31 -5.47 6.44
CA LYS A 29 5.96 -4.16 6.51
C LYS A 29 4.93 -3.07 6.24
N THR A 30 4.86 -2.10 7.14
CA THR A 30 3.98 -0.94 7.01
C THR A 30 4.79 0.27 6.56
N TYR A 31 4.22 1.01 5.62
CA TYR A 31 4.75 2.27 5.09
C TYR A 31 3.82 3.40 5.53
N THR A 32 4.39 4.36 6.24
CA THR A 32 3.75 5.59 6.68
C THR A 32 4.49 6.81 6.13
N THR A 33 4.06 8.00 6.52
CA THR A 33 4.75 9.26 6.23
C THR A 33 6.19 9.27 6.73
N ALA A 34 6.51 8.54 7.79
CA ALA A 34 7.88 8.37 8.26
C ALA A 34 8.76 7.56 7.28
N GLU A 35 8.17 6.68 6.48
CA GLU A 35 8.86 5.85 5.48
C GLU A 35 8.73 6.42 4.06
N GLY A 36 8.17 7.63 3.91
CA GLY A 36 8.10 8.35 2.64
C GLY A 36 6.73 8.34 1.94
N LEU A 37 5.68 7.81 2.57
CA LEU A 37 4.33 7.95 2.04
C LEU A 37 3.87 9.42 2.12
N VAL A 38 3.16 9.92 1.11
CA VAL A 38 2.70 11.32 1.09
C VAL A 38 1.66 11.59 2.17
N ASN A 39 0.83 10.60 2.49
CA ASN A 39 -0.17 10.68 3.55
C ASN A 39 -0.58 9.28 4.04
N ASP A 40 -0.80 9.14 5.34
CA ASP A 40 -1.13 7.86 5.98
C ASP A 40 -2.57 7.39 5.72
N ALA A 41 -3.46 8.25 5.22
CA ALA A 41 -4.80 7.87 4.83
C ALA A 41 -4.81 7.43 3.36
N VAL A 42 -4.80 6.10 3.17
CA VAL A 42 -4.79 5.45 1.87
C VAL A 42 -6.22 5.03 1.49
N TYR A 43 -6.66 5.46 0.30
CA TYR A 43 -8.00 5.19 -0.24
C TYR A 43 -7.98 4.41 -1.55
N GLY A 44 -6.80 4.30 -2.17
CA GLY A 44 -6.56 3.63 -3.45
C GLY A 44 -5.31 2.76 -3.39
N ILE A 45 -5.40 1.53 -3.90
CA ILE A 45 -4.24 0.69 -4.20
C ILE A 45 -4.47 0.08 -5.59
N GLY A 46 -3.51 0.23 -6.49
CA GLY A 46 -3.53 -0.35 -7.83
C GLY A 46 -2.16 -0.90 -8.22
N VAL A 47 -2.17 -1.88 -9.11
CA VAL A 47 -0.95 -2.48 -9.67
C VAL A 47 -1.03 -2.34 -11.18
N ASP A 48 0.03 -1.81 -11.80
CA ASP A 48 0.10 -1.71 -13.25
C ASP A 48 0.73 -2.94 -13.91
N GLN A 49 0.75 -2.97 -15.24
CA GLN A 49 1.30 -4.09 -16.01
C GLN A 49 2.80 -4.32 -15.78
N GLN A 50 3.53 -3.31 -15.35
CA GLN A 50 4.96 -3.37 -15.04
C GLN A 50 5.21 -3.73 -13.57
N ASN A 51 4.16 -4.08 -12.82
CA ASN A 51 4.18 -4.40 -11.41
C ASN A 51 4.57 -3.23 -10.50
N ASN A 52 4.33 -1.98 -10.93
CA ASN A 52 4.44 -0.83 -10.04
C ASN A 52 3.18 -0.70 -9.18
N ILE A 53 3.38 -0.25 -7.94
CA ILE A 53 2.30 -0.03 -6.98
C ILE A 53 1.90 1.45 -7.03
N TRP A 54 0.65 1.69 -7.36
CA TRP A 54 0.02 3.01 -7.36
C TRP A 54 -0.84 3.17 -6.11
N ILE A 55 -0.64 4.27 -5.39
CA ILE A 55 -1.30 4.53 -4.11
C ILE A 55 -2.05 5.85 -4.25
N GLY A 56 -3.35 5.82 -3.98
CA GLY A 56 -4.17 7.03 -3.88
C GLY A 56 -4.33 7.41 -2.42
N THR A 57 -3.83 8.59 -2.03
CA THR A 57 -3.96 9.09 -0.65
C THR A 57 -4.90 10.31 -0.58
N ALA A 58 -5.29 10.73 0.63
CA ALA A 58 -6.07 11.98 0.80
C ALA A 58 -5.34 13.24 0.27
N ARG A 59 -4.04 13.17 -0.02
CA ARG A 59 -3.22 14.32 -0.42
C ARG A 59 -2.55 14.16 -1.78
N GLY A 60 -2.97 13.17 -2.57
CA GLY A 60 -2.34 12.82 -3.85
C GLY A 60 -2.11 11.32 -3.94
#